data_AF-A0A2B7WVV2-F1
#
_entry.id   AF-A0A2B7WVV2-F1
#
_cell.length_a   1.000
_cell.length_b   1.000
_cell.length_c   1.000
_cell.angle_alpha   90.00
_cell.angle_beta   90.00
_cell.angle_gamma   90.00
#
_symmetry.space_group_name_H-M   'P 1'
#
loop_
_entity.id
_entity.type
_entity.pdbx_description
1 polymer ?
#
loop_
_entity_poly.entity_id
_entity_poly.type
_entity_poly.pdbx_seq_one_letter_code
_entity_poly.pdbx_strand_id
1 'polypeptide(L)'
;MRALPDRRLLTIALALVFLLLLAFYYYHSKISIALGTARIFHPPSPSSPTPPLDDPQNETTRALIIASLQSDDVSWALSLPSTTPSLTTHVYTVDNASAPLTVPANKGHEAMVYLTYIIDHYHTLPAVAIFMHAHETTWHKNDFLNSNSSLTVTRLSQGHDRLSGRVREYLWQYVLGGVEEYCPDEFGCYCDGFGVCFGGDRKEYERYFELRGKRREIEGEMAGMKDEEGRVKAGEEERFRGLGERLQPLIQGMEQIKDKAMDIE
;
A
#
# COMPACT_ATOMS: atom_id res chain seq x y z
N MET A 1 -29.22 -57.91 10.47
CA MET A 1 -28.66 -57.36 11.71
C MET A 1 -27.19 -57.05 11.44
N ARG A 2 -26.79 -55.77 11.33
CA ARG A 2 -25.37 -55.40 11.20
C ARG A 2 -24.81 -55.21 12.60
N ALA A 3 -23.78 -55.98 12.95
CA ALA A 3 -23.12 -55.89 14.24
C ALA A 3 -22.57 -54.47 14.44
N LEU A 4 -22.92 -53.85 15.57
CA LEU A 4 -22.38 -52.54 15.94
C LEU A 4 -20.86 -52.67 16.14
N PRO A 5 -20.05 -51.75 15.58
CA PRO A 5 -18.61 -51.81 15.71
C PRO A 5 -18.20 -51.72 17.18
N ASP A 6 -17.24 -52.56 17.57
CA ASP A 6 -16.74 -52.63 18.94
C ASP A 6 -16.22 -51.26 19.38
N ARG A 7 -16.80 -50.71 20.43
CA ARG A 7 -16.44 -49.41 21.01
C ARG A 7 -14.95 -49.35 21.36
N ARG A 8 -14.31 -50.48 21.63
CA ARG A 8 -12.86 -50.57 21.87
C ARG A 8 -12.05 -50.34 20.59
N LEU A 9 -12.49 -50.87 19.45
CA LEU A 9 -11.85 -50.60 18.15
C LEU A 9 -12.00 -49.14 17.73
N LEU A 10 -13.17 -48.53 17.97
CA LEU A 10 -13.40 -47.12 17.65
C LEU A 10 -12.53 -46.19 18.50
N THR A 11 -12.40 -46.47 19.79
CA THR A 11 -11.55 -45.67 20.70
C THR A 11 -10.06 -45.80 20.36
N ILE A 12 -9.60 -47.00 20.01
CA ILE A 12 -8.21 -47.21 19.54
C ILE A 12 -7.96 -46.47 18.22
N ALA A 13 -8.90 -46.53 17.27
CA ALA A 13 -8.77 -45.84 15.98
C ALA A 13 -8.70 -44.30 16.16
N LEU A 14 -9.56 -43.73 17.00
CA LEU A 14 -9.55 -42.29 17.30
C LEU A 14 -8.26 -41.85 18.00
N ALA A 15 -7.74 -42.65 18.94
CA ALA A 15 -6.47 -42.37 19.60
C ALA A 15 -5.29 -42.39 18.62
N LEU A 16 -5.27 -43.34 17.67
CA LEU A 16 -4.24 -43.39 16.63
C LEU A 16 -4.30 -42.19 15.68
N VAL A 17 -5.51 -41.77 15.26
CA VAL A 17 -5.68 -40.56 14.42
C VAL A 17 -5.20 -39.32 15.17
N PHE A 18 -5.55 -39.18 16.44
CA PHE A 18 -5.10 -38.04 17.26
C PHE A 18 -3.58 -38.00 17.42
N LEU A 19 -2.93 -39.15 17.66
CA LEU A 19 -1.48 -39.25 17.72
C LEU A 19 -0.80 -38.92 16.39
N LEU A 20 -1.38 -39.34 15.27
CA LEU A 20 -0.89 -38.97 13.93
C LEU A 20 -1.02 -37.47 13.66
N LEU A 21 -2.12 -36.84 14.08
CA LEU A 21 -2.31 -35.39 13.96
C LEU A 21 -1.32 -34.61 14.85
N LEU A 22 -1.06 -35.09 16.07
CA LEU A 22 -0.04 -34.51 16.94
C LEU A 22 1.38 -34.66 16.38
N ALA A 23 1.72 -35.82 15.83
CA ALA A 23 2.99 -36.05 15.18
C ALA A 23 3.16 -35.17 13.92
N PHE A 24 2.11 -35.03 13.13
CA PHE A 24 2.07 -34.14 11.96
C PHE A 24 2.23 -32.67 12.37
N TYR A 25 1.50 -32.21 13.40
CA TYR A 25 1.64 -30.86 13.95
C TYR A 25 3.04 -30.61 14.50
N TYR A 26 3.60 -31.56 15.27
CA TYR A 26 4.96 -31.47 15.80
C TYR A 26 6.00 -31.41 14.68
N TYR A 27 5.87 -32.25 13.64
CA TYR A 27 6.76 -32.27 12.49
C TYR A 27 6.68 -30.98 11.67
N HIS A 28 5.47 -30.46 11.42
CA HIS A 28 5.29 -29.18 10.72
C HIS A 28 5.73 -27.96 11.56
N SER A 29 5.47 -27.95 12.87
CA SER A 29 5.97 -26.92 13.78
C SER A 29 7.51 -26.89 13.80
N LYS A 30 8.16 -28.07 13.82
CA LYS A 30 9.62 -28.18 13.71
C LYS A 30 10.16 -27.84 12.33
N ILE A 31 9.42 -28.10 11.24
CA ILE A 31 9.77 -27.61 9.90
C ILE A 31 9.75 -26.08 9.85
N SER A 32 8.75 -25.42 10.42
CA SER A 32 8.71 -23.95 10.49
C SER A 32 9.87 -23.38 11.33
N ILE A 33 10.28 -24.06 12.41
CA ILE A 33 11.42 -23.64 13.25
C ILE A 33 12.77 -23.97 12.59
N ALA A 34 12.90 -25.11 11.89
CA ALA A 34 14.13 -25.50 11.21
C ALA A 34 14.39 -24.69 9.92
N LEU A 35 13.33 -24.24 9.24
CA LEU A 35 13.43 -23.25 8.15
C LEU A 35 13.71 -21.84 8.69
N GLY A 36 13.29 -21.53 9.93
CA GLY A 36 13.57 -20.25 10.61
C GLY A 36 14.99 -20.09 11.15
N THR A 37 15.80 -21.15 11.20
CA THR A 37 17.22 -21.08 11.59
C THR A 37 18.20 -21.30 10.43
N ALA A 38 17.70 -21.32 9.18
CA ALA A 38 18.53 -21.50 8.00
C ALA A 38 19.24 -20.18 7.62
N ARG A 39 20.46 -20.04 8.18
CA ARG A 39 21.53 -19.10 7.82
C ARG A 39 21.28 -17.64 8.20
N ILE A 40 21.90 -17.23 9.31
CA ILE A 40 22.51 -15.90 9.39
C ILE A 40 23.51 -15.84 8.23
N PHE A 41 23.10 -15.25 7.11
CA PHE A 41 24.01 -14.78 6.09
C PHE A 41 24.96 -13.81 6.79
N HIS A 42 26.17 -14.27 7.11
CA HIS A 42 27.28 -13.34 7.17
C HIS A 42 27.50 -12.92 5.72
N PRO A 43 27.22 -11.65 5.36
CA PRO A 43 27.58 -11.20 4.03
C PRO A 43 29.09 -11.38 3.88
N PRO A 44 29.59 -12.00 2.78
CA PRO A 44 30.99 -11.86 2.46
C PRO A 44 31.26 -10.35 2.39
N SER A 45 32.35 -9.91 3.05
CA SER A 45 32.81 -8.52 3.00
C SER A 45 32.71 -8.02 1.56
N PRO A 46 31.90 -6.98 1.26
CA PRO A 46 31.81 -6.49 -0.10
C PRO A 46 33.16 -5.88 -0.43
N SER A 47 33.95 -6.55 -1.27
CA SER A 47 34.71 -5.80 -2.26
C SER A 47 33.64 -5.14 -3.12
N SER A 48 33.21 -3.94 -2.73
CA SER A 48 32.28 -3.14 -3.51
C SER A 48 32.80 -3.10 -4.95
N PRO A 49 32.09 -3.66 -5.94
CA PRO A 49 32.12 -2.99 -7.22
C PRO A 49 31.51 -1.63 -6.91
N THR A 50 32.30 -0.57 -7.03
CA THR A 50 31.73 0.76 -7.20
C THR A 50 30.59 0.58 -8.21
N PRO A 51 29.35 0.99 -7.90
CA PRO A 51 28.35 1.08 -8.95
C PRO A 51 29.00 1.84 -10.11
N PRO A 52 28.76 1.48 -11.38
CA PRO A 52 29.12 2.36 -12.48
C PRO A 52 28.31 3.64 -12.32
N LEU A 53 28.77 4.53 -11.45
CA LEU A 53 28.54 5.95 -11.57
C LEU A 53 29.22 6.29 -12.89
N ASP A 54 28.40 6.67 -13.86
CA ASP A 54 28.76 7.14 -15.20
C ASP A 54 28.73 6.06 -16.31
N ASP A 55 27.60 5.33 -16.45
CA ASP A 55 27.16 4.86 -17.77
C ASP A 55 26.20 5.89 -18.40
N PRO A 56 26.63 6.66 -19.43
CA PRO A 56 25.81 7.66 -20.10
C PRO A 56 24.52 7.09 -20.73
N GLN A 57 24.47 5.79 -21.03
CA GLN A 57 23.28 5.18 -21.64
C GLN A 57 22.17 4.91 -20.63
N ASN A 58 22.51 4.67 -19.36
CA ASN A 58 21.52 4.37 -18.34
C ASN A 58 20.93 5.64 -17.70
N GLU A 59 21.55 6.81 -17.86
CA GLU A 59 21.12 8.05 -17.21
C GLU A 59 19.70 8.53 -17.56
N THR A 60 19.09 7.98 -18.61
CA THR A 60 17.78 8.44 -19.11
C THR A 60 16.66 7.40 -18.99
N THR A 61 16.96 6.17 -18.57
CA THR A 61 15.96 5.09 -18.52
C THR A 61 15.03 5.26 -17.33
N ARG A 62 13.71 5.29 -17.59
CA ARG A 62 12.68 5.41 -16.56
C ARG A 62 11.69 4.26 -16.70
N ALA A 63 11.27 3.70 -15.58
CA ALA A 63 10.16 2.76 -15.54
C ALA A 63 9.04 3.27 -14.63
N LEU A 64 7.80 3.18 -15.09
CA LEU A 64 6.59 3.40 -14.31
C LEU A 64 5.97 2.04 -13.99
N ILE A 65 5.90 1.69 -12.71
CA ILE A 65 5.37 0.44 -12.19
C ILE A 65 4.01 0.74 -11.56
N ILE A 66 2.96 0.21 -12.17
CA ILE A 66 1.57 0.38 -11.73
C ILE A 66 1.08 -0.91 -11.09
N ALA A 67 0.62 -0.81 -9.84
CA ALA A 67 -0.19 -1.83 -9.20
C ALA A 67 -1.67 -1.59 -9.51
N SER A 68 -2.36 -2.59 -10.08
CA SER A 68 -3.77 -2.50 -10.46
C SER A 68 -4.57 -3.75 -10.11
N LEU A 69 -5.88 -3.57 -9.96
CA LEU A 69 -6.89 -4.60 -10.12
C LEU A 69 -7.30 -4.71 -11.60
N GLN A 70 -7.96 -5.80 -11.97
CA GLN A 70 -8.51 -5.98 -13.32
C GLN A 70 -9.59 -4.94 -13.62
N SER A 71 -10.29 -4.44 -12.60
CA SER A 71 -11.33 -3.41 -12.73
C SER A 71 -10.81 -1.98 -12.87
N ASP A 72 -9.51 -1.74 -12.62
CA ASP A 72 -8.96 -0.39 -12.66
C ASP A 72 -8.72 0.08 -14.10
N ASP A 73 -8.98 1.37 -14.34
CA ASP A 73 -8.57 2.03 -15.59
C ASP A 73 -7.12 2.50 -15.51
N VAL A 74 -6.27 1.91 -16.35
CA VAL A 74 -4.83 2.20 -16.47
C VAL A 74 -4.46 2.83 -17.82
N SER A 75 -5.45 3.25 -18.61
CA SER A 75 -5.25 3.80 -19.95
C SER A 75 -4.30 5.00 -19.96
N TRP A 76 -4.40 5.88 -18.95
CA TRP A 76 -3.49 7.01 -18.78
C TRP A 76 -2.03 6.58 -18.72
N ALA A 77 -1.70 5.55 -17.93
CA ALA A 77 -0.33 5.08 -17.72
C ALA A 77 0.22 4.40 -18.97
N LEU A 78 -0.63 3.67 -19.69
CA LEU A 78 -0.28 3.02 -20.97
C LEU A 78 -0.09 4.04 -22.10
N SER A 79 -0.67 5.23 -22.00
CA SER A 79 -0.51 6.30 -23.00
C SER A 79 0.80 7.10 -22.84
N LEU A 80 1.36 7.17 -21.63
CA LEU A 80 2.54 7.99 -21.32
C LEU A 80 3.80 7.71 -22.15
N PRO A 81 4.13 6.47 -22.56
CA PRO A 81 5.28 6.22 -23.43
C PRO A 81 5.20 6.96 -24.78
N SER A 82 4.00 7.31 -25.25
CA SER A 82 3.82 8.07 -26.50
C SER A 82 4.29 9.52 -26.39
N THR A 83 4.23 10.11 -25.20
CA THR A 83 4.64 11.50 -24.92
C THR A 83 5.96 11.59 -24.17
N THR A 84 6.42 10.48 -23.59
CA THR A 84 7.66 10.36 -22.81
C THR A 84 8.43 9.11 -23.26
N PRO A 85 9.15 9.17 -24.40
CA PRO A 85 9.74 7.97 -25.03
C PRO A 85 10.78 7.23 -24.19
N SER A 86 11.39 7.89 -23.20
CA SER A 86 12.34 7.27 -22.26
C SER A 86 11.68 6.57 -21.07
N LEU A 87 10.34 6.62 -20.99
CA LEU A 87 9.54 5.98 -19.95
C LEU A 87 8.95 4.66 -20.47
N THR A 88 9.25 3.57 -19.78
CA THR A 88 8.61 2.26 -19.97
C THR A 88 7.55 2.05 -18.89
N THR A 89 6.34 1.63 -19.27
CA THR A 89 5.26 1.36 -18.30
C THR A 89 5.11 -0.15 -18.11
N HIS A 90 5.07 -0.59 -16.85
CA HIS A 90 4.77 -1.95 -16.42
C HIS A 90 3.50 -1.93 -15.57
N VAL A 91 2.46 -2.66 -15.98
CA VAL A 91 1.20 -2.75 -15.23
C VAL A 91 1.05 -4.16 -14.68
N TYR A 92 1.07 -4.30 -13.36
CA TYR A 92 0.86 -5.56 -12.66
C TYR A 92 -0.58 -5.66 -12.18
N THR A 93 -1.30 -6.68 -12.66
CA THR A 93 -2.68 -6.97 -12.24
C THR A 93 -2.68 -8.05 -11.19
N VAL A 94 -3.04 -7.69 -9.94
CA VAL A 94 -2.82 -8.56 -8.77
C VAL A 94 -3.94 -9.56 -8.49
N ASP A 95 -5.12 -9.35 -9.07
CA ASP A 95 -6.32 -10.19 -8.91
C ASP A 95 -6.62 -11.09 -10.12
N ASN A 96 -5.71 -11.13 -11.10
CA ASN A 96 -5.79 -12.00 -12.27
C ASN A 96 -4.49 -12.78 -12.47
N ALA A 97 -4.49 -14.05 -12.07
CA ALA A 97 -3.32 -14.93 -12.19
C ALA A 97 -2.87 -15.20 -13.64
N SER A 98 -3.74 -14.94 -14.62
CA SER A 98 -3.44 -15.08 -16.05
C SER A 98 -2.95 -13.77 -16.69
N ALA A 99 -2.82 -12.69 -15.92
CA ALA A 99 -2.33 -11.42 -16.44
C ALA A 99 -0.85 -11.54 -16.89
N PRO A 100 -0.43 -10.80 -17.93
CA PRO A 100 0.96 -10.85 -18.42
C PRO A 100 2.00 -10.49 -17.36
N LEU A 101 1.66 -9.56 -16.45
CA LEU A 101 2.42 -9.24 -15.26
C LEU A 101 1.49 -9.37 -14.06
N THR A 102 1.87 -10.23 -13.12
CA THR A 102 1.15 -10.47 -11.87
C THR A 102 2.14 -10.78 -10.75
N VAL A 103 1.64 -11.01 -9.55
CA VAL A 103 2.44 -11.30 -8.36
C VAL A 103 2.26 -12.76 -7.91
N PRO A 104 3.26 -13.38 -7.26
CA PRO A 104 3.14 -14.76 -6.76
C PRO A 104 1.99 -14.96 -5.77
N ALA A 105 1.69 -13.91 -4.97
CA ALA A 105 0.55 -13.86 -4.09
C ALA A 105 0.13 -12.40 -3.86
N ASN A 106 -1.17 -12.12 -3.96
CA ASN A 106 -1.72 -10.80 -3.66
C ASN A 106 -1.84 -10.58 -2.14
N LYS A 107 -0.73 -10.29 -1.47
CA LYS A 107 -0.68 -9.99 -0.03
C LYS A 107 -0.08 -8.62 0.20
N GLY A 108 -0.78 -7.68 0.84
CA GLY A 108 -0.24 -6.32 0.99
C GLY A 108 -0.33 -5.46 -0.28
N HIS A 109 -1.22 -5.84 -1.20
CA HIS A 109 -1.71 -5.00 -2.30
C HIS A 109 -0.58 -4.45 -3.18
N GLU A 110 -0.37 -3.13 -3.21
CA GLU A 110 0.64 -2.46 -4.04
C GLU A 110 2.07 -2.85 -3.64
N ALA A 111 2.30 -3.15 -2.35
CA ALA A 111 3.63 -3.48 -1.86
C ALA A 111 4.22 -4.70 -2.58
N MET A 112 3.42 -5.74 -2.83
CA MET A 112 3.92 -6.94 -3.52
C MET A 112 4.30 -6.68 -4.96
N VAL A 113 3.61 -5.78 -5.66
CA VAL A 113 3.99 -5.38 -7.01
C VAL A 113 5.36 -4.72 -6.98
N TYR A 114 5.58 -3.79 -6.04
CA TYR A 114 6.83 -3.04 -5.96
C TYR A 114 8.01 -3.96 -5.63
N LEU A 115 7.81 -4.88 -4.70
CA LEU A 115 8.83 -5.88 -4.35
C LEU A 115 9.12 -6.85 -5.49
N THR A 116 8.08 -7.38 -6.14
CA THR A 116 8.23 -8.30 -7.27
C THR A 116 9.06 -7.64 -8.38
N TYR A 117 8.74 -6.40 -8.74
CA TYR A 117 9.50 -5.68 -9.77
C TYR A 117 10.98 -5.52 -9.39
N ILE A 118 11.26 -5.08 -8.15
CA ILE A 118 12.65 -4.86 -7.68
C ILE A 118 13.44 -6.18 -7.70
N ILE A 119 12.81 -7.27 -7.25
CA ILE A 119 13.45 -8.60 -7.21
C ILE A 119 13.74 -9.09 -8.63
N ASP A 120 12.74 -9.05 -9.52
CA ASP A 120 12.86 -9.59 -10.87
C ASP A 120 13.87 -8.81 -11.74
N HIS A 121 14.05 -7.52 -11.47
CA HIS A 121 14.89 -6.62 -12.27
C HIS A 121 16.14 -6.16 -11.52
N TYR A 122 16.51 -6.76 -10.38
CA TYR A 122 17.57 -6.25 -9.48
C TYR A 122 18.90 -5.93 -10.20
N HIS A 123 19.26 -6.75 -11.19
CA HIS A 123 20.50 -6.58 -11.97
C HIS A 123 20.36 -5.64 -13.18
N THR A 124 19.15 -5.23 -13.52
CA THR A 124 18.81 -4.44 -14.72
C THR A 124 17.79 -3.35 -14.39
N LEU A 125 17.89 -2.76 -13.19
CA LEU A 125 17.00 -1.67 -12.77
C LEU A 125 17.22 -0.43 -13.66
N PRO A 126 16.16 0.32 -13.98
CA PRO A 126 16.28 1.60 -14.67
C PRO A 126 16.96 2.63 -13.77
N ALA A 127 17.46 3.73 -14.34
CA ALA A 127 17.99 4.83 -13.53
C ALA A 127 16.92 5.44 -12.60
N VAL A 128 15.66 5.45 -13.02
CA VAL A 128 14.54 5.86 -12.17
C VAL A 128 13.38 4.87 -12.29
N ALA A 129 13.04 4.20 -11.18
CA ALA A 129 11.81 3.40 -11.05
C ALA A 129 10.76 4.20 -10.26
N ILE A 130 9.57 4.35 -10.82
CA ILE A 130 8.45 5.12 -10.27
C ILE A 130 7.34 4.14 -9.93
N PHE A 131 7.01 4.01 -8.65
CA PHE A 131 6.00 3.08 -8.15
C PHE A 131 4.71 3.84 -7.82
N MET A 132 3.59 3.45 -8.45
CA MET A 132 2.29 4.09 -8.25
C MET A 132 1.15 3.05 -8.25
N HIS A 133 0.01 3.43 -7.68
CA HIS A 133 -1.25 2.73 -7.86
C HIS A 133 -1.96 3.20 -9.13
N ALA A 134 -2.92 2.40 -9.59
CA ALA A 134 -3.58 2.53 -10.90
C ALA A 134 -4.36 3.83 -11.12
N HIS A 135 -4.92 4.45 -10.08
CA HIS A 135 -5.87 5.55 -10.26
C HIS A 135 -5.20 6.83 -10.75
N GLU A 136 -5.70 7.42 -11.84
CA GLU A 136 -5.13 8.66 -12.39
C GLU A 136 -5.27 9.84 -11.42
N THR A 137 -6.44 10.00 -10.81
CA THR A 137 -6.76 11.08 -9.87
C THR A 137 -7.10 10.52 -8.48
N THR A 138 -6.37 10.94 -7.45
CA THR A 138 -6.54 10.37 -6.10
C THR A 138 -6.26 11.42 -5.03
N TRP A 139 -7.05 11.40 -3.95
CA TRP A 139 -7.03 12.41 -2.89
C TRP A 139 -5.71 12.57 -2.10
N HIS A 140 -4.76 11.64 -2.25
CA HIS A 140 -3.46 11.67 -1.58
C HIS A 140 -2.30 12.01 -2.55
N LYS A 141 -2.60 12.55 -3.74
CA LYS A 141 -1.62 13.06 -4.70
C LYS A 141 -1.46 14.57 -4.56
N ASN A 142 -0.41 15.12 -5.17
CA ASN A 142 -0.06 16.53 -5.02
C ASN A 142 -1.16 17.45 -5.58
N ASP A 143 -1.77 18.26 -4.71
CA ASP A 143 -2.84 19.20 -5.08
C ASP A 143 -2.40 20.23 -6.14
N PHE A 144 -1.13 20.65 -6.14
CA PHE A 144 -0.60 21.58 -7.16
C PHE A 144 -0.51 20.96 -8.55
N LEU A 145 -0.56 19.63 -8.65
CA LEU A 145 -0.62 18.89 -9.92
C LEU A 145 -2.01 18.31 -10.16
N ASN A 146 -3.05 18.96 -9.63
CA ASN A 146 -4.46 18.56 -9.76
C ASN A 146 -4.73 17.12 -9.28
N SER A 147 -3.94 16.63 -8.32
CA SER A 147 -3.99 15.23 -7.89
C SER A 147 -3.84 14.21 -9.04
N ASN A 148 -3.26 14.61 -10.17
CA ASN A 148 -3.18 13.85 -11.41
C ASN A 148 -1.83 13.13 -11.56
N SER A 149 -1.89 11.83 -11.82
CA SER A 149 -0.73 10.93 -11.92
C SER A 149 0.07 11.15 -13.19
N SER A 150 -0.61 11.32 -14.32
CA SER A 150 0.01 11.60 -15.62
C SER A 150 0.88 12.86 -15.55
N LEU A 151 0.33 13.93 -14.97
CA LEU A 151 1.06 15.19 -14.78
C LEU A 151 2.23 15.03 -13.80
N THR A 152 2.04 14.27 -12.72
CA THR A 152 3.10 13.98 -11.74
C THR A 152 4.28 13.25 -12.37
N VAL A 153 4.02 12.16 -13.10
CA VAL A 153 5.06 11.38 -13.79
C VAL A 153 5.78 12.22 -14.86
N THR A 154 5.03 13.03 -15.60
CA THR A 154 5.57 13.87 -16.68
C THR A 154 6.45 15.00 -16.14
N ARG A 155 6.12 15.56 -14.97
CA ARG A 155 6.84 16.69 -14.36
C ARG A 155 7.99 16.29 -13.44
N LEU A 156 8.13 15.00 -13.13
CA LEU A 156 9.18 14.48 -12.26
C LEU A 156 10.58 14.81 -12.83
N SER A 157 11.40 15.52 -12.04
CA SER A 157 12.71 16.02 -12.46
C SER A 157 13.84 15.14 -11.94
N GLN A 158 14.50 14.43 -12.86
CA GLN A 158 15.53 13.43 -12.58
C GLN A 158 16.67 13.92 -11.65
N GLY A 159 17.07 15.20 -11.77
CA GLY A 159 18.17 15.77 -10.98
C GLY A 159 17.89 15.84 -9.48
N HIS A 160 16.63 16.07 -9.07
CA HIS A 160 16.22 16.11 -7.67
C HIS A 160 15.85 14.73 -7.13
N ASP A 161 15.40 13.81 -8.00
CA ASP A 161 14.98 12.46 -7.61
C ASP A 161 16.14 11.56 -7.17
N ARG A 162 17.37 11.85 -7.62
CA ARG A 162 18.58 11.16 -7.17
C ARG A 162 18.74 11.22 -5.64
N LEU A 163 18.28 12.28 -4.97
CA LEU A 163 18.31 12.39 -3.51
C LEU A 163 17.34 11.41 -2.84
N SER A 164 16.10 11.34 -3.32
CA SER A 164 15.07 10.41 -2.84
C SER A 164 15.47 8.95 -3.09
N GLY A 165 16.08 8.67 -4.26
CA GLY A 165 16.63 7.36 -4.60
C GLY A 165 17.69 6.88 -3.61
N ARG A 166 18.61 7.77 -3.19
CA ARG A 166 19.63 7.42 -2.17
C ARG A 166 19.01 7.08 -0.82
N VAL A 167 18.00 7.81 -0.36
CA VAL A 167 17.31 7.46 0.89
C VAL A 167 16.72 6.04 0.81
N ARG A 168 16.08 5.68 -0.31
CA ARG A 168 15.59 4.32 -0.55
C ARG A 168 16.70 3.29 -0.63
N GLU A 169 17.85 3.61 -1.23
CA GLU A 169 19.03 2.76 -1.31
C GLU A 169 19.58 2.38 0.08
N TYR A 170 19.57 3.31 1.04
CA TYR A 170 19.97 3.02 2.42
C TYR A 170 18.85 2.36 3.24
N LEU A 171 17.58 2.60 2.92
CA LEU A 171 16.44 2.11 3.69
C LEU A 171 16.00 0.69 3.29
N TRP A 172 16.19 0.27 2.02
CA TRP A 172 15.59 -0.98 1.54
C TRP A 172 16.07 -2.21 2.29
N GLN A 173 17.32 -2.24 2.77
CA GLN A 173 17.84 -3.36 3.54
C GLN A 173 17.11 -3.53 4.88
N TYR A 174 16.63 -2.42 5.47
CA TYR A 174 15.81 -2.44 6.68
C TYR A 174 14.37 -2.84 6.37
N VAL A 175 13.78 -2.30 5.30
CA VAL A 175 12.40 -2.63 4.88
C VAL A 175 12.27 -4.09 4.43
N LEU A 176 13.30 -4.65 3.79
CA LEU A 176 13.30 -6.01 3.22
C LEU A 176 14.08 -7.02 4.07
N GLY A 177 14.56 -6.63 5.25
CA GLY A 177 15.28 -7.51 6.17
C GLY A 177 14.43 -8.67 6.71
N GLY A 178 13.13 -8.70 6.40
CA GLY A 178 12.22 -9.78 6.79
C GLY A 178 11.97 -9.84 8.30
N VAL A 179 12.30 -8.77 9.01
CA VAL A 179 11.90 -8.57 10.41
C VAL A 179 10.61 -7.79 10.35
N GLU A 180 9.49 -8.49 10.44
CA GLU A 180 8.21 -7.85 10.64
C GLU A 180 8.22 -7.18 12.02
N GLU A 181 8.09 -5.87 12.03
CA GLU A 181 7.79 -5.15 13.25
C GLU A 181 6.28 -5.06 13.37
N TYR A 182 5.74 -5.55 14.49
CA TYR A 182 4.34 -5.29 14.81
C TYR A 182 4.22 -3.81 15.14
N CYS A 183 3.80 -3.01 14.16
CA CYS A 183 3.56 -1.59 14.36
C CYS A 183 2.55 -1.41 15.50
N PRO A 184 2.76 -0.43 16.39
CA PRO A 184 1.74 -0.07 17.36
C PRO A 184 0.44 0.31 16.64
N ASP A 185 -0.69 0.14 17.33
CA ASP A 185 -1.99 0.61 16.84
C ASP A 185 -1.90 2.10 16.43
N GLU A 186 -2.54 2.47 15.32
CA GLU A 186 -2.48 3.83 14.75
C GLU A 186 -2.84 4.90 15.79
N PHE A 187 -3.81 4.62 16.68
CA PHE A 187 -4.18 5.50 17.79
C PHE A 187 -2.98 5.77 18.73
N GLY A 188 -2.22 4.73 19.08
CA GLY A 188 -1.03 4.85 19.91
C GLY A 188 0.06 5.66 19.22
N CYS A 189 0.31 5.38 17.94
CA CYS A 189 1.30 6.11 17.14
C CYS A 189 1.01 7.62 17.03
N TYR A 190 -0.27 8.02 16.95
CA TYR A 190 -0.65 9.44 16.96
C TYR A 190 -0.28 10.13 18.28
N CYS A 191 -0.47 9.45 19.41
CA CYS A 191 -0.11 9.98 20.72
C CYS A 191 1.41 10.02 20.89
N ASP A 192 2.10 8.91 20.67
CA ASP A 192 3.54 8.78 20.91
C ASP A 192 4.37 9.65 19.96
N GLY A 193 3.98 9.73 18.68
CA GLY A 193 4.73 10.43 17.65
C GLY A 193 4.38 11.91 17.52
N PHE A 194 3.11 12.28 17.76
CA PHE A 194 2.59 13.61 17.44
C PHE A 194 1.92 14.31 18.63
N GLY A 195 1.79 13.66 19.79
CA GLY A 195 1.08 14.20 20.95
C GLY A 195 -0.44 14.31 20.76
N VAL A 196 -1.01 13.59 19.78
CA VAL A 196 -2.45 13.60 19.49
C VAL A 196 -3.08 12.34 20.08
N CYS A 197 -3.53 12.44 21.33
CA CYS A 197 -3.95 11.30 22.13
C CYS A 197 -5.46 11.10 22.22
N PHE A 198 -6.27 12.00 21.63
CA PHE A 198 -7.75 11.95 21.67
C PHE A 198 -8.30 11.81 23.10
N GLY A 199 -7.69 12.50 24.06
CA GLY A 199 -8.04 12.39 25.49
C GLY A 199 -7.86 10.99 26.08
N GLY A 200 -7.08 10.12 25.43
CA GLY A 200 -6.92 8.71 25.81
C GLY A 200 -8.10 7.81 25.45
N ASP A 201 -9.14 8.33 24.77
CA ASP A 201 -10.32 7.54 24.38
C ASP A 201 -10.26 7.12 22.91
N ARG A 202 -10.05 5.81 22.69
CA ARG A 202 -10.10 5.19 21.35
C ARG A 202 -11.42 5.46 20.61
N LYS A 203 -12.53 5.65 21.32
CA LYS A 203 -13.82 5.94 20.67
C LYS A 203 -13.84 7.33 20.02
N GLU A 204 -13.17 8.31 20.61
CA GLU A 204 -13.05 9.65 20.02
C GLU A 204 -12.15 9.62 18.78
N TYR A 205 -11.10 8.79 18.79
CA TYR A 205 -10.31 8.48 17.59
C TYR A 205 -11.21 7.88 16.48
N GLU A 206 -11.93 6.79 16.78
CA GLU A 206 -12.80 6.11 15.81
C GLU A 206 -13.87 7.06 15.25
N ARG A 207 -14.49 7.85 16.12
CA ARG A 207 -15.50 8.86 15.76
C ARG A 207 -14.92 9.94 14.84
N TYR A 208 -13.71 10.43 15.10
CA TYR A 208 -13.06 11.41 14.25
C TYR A 208 -12.89 10.90 12.82
N PHE A 209 -12.43 9.65 12.66
CA PHE A 209 -12.27 9.05 11.33
C PHE A 209 -13.60 8.72 10.64
N GLU A 210 -14.65 8.37 11.40
CA GLU A 210 -16.00 8.23 10.86
C GLU A 210 -16.54 9.56 10.31
N LEU A 211 -16.41 10.65 11.08
CA LEU A 211 -16.82 11.99 10.66
C LEU A 211 -16.01 12.45 9.44
N ARG A 212 -14.69 12.22 9.43
CA ARG A 212 -13.82 12.50 8.29
C ARG A 212 -14.25 11.75 7.03
N GLY A 213 -14.63 10.49 7.18
CA GLY A 213 -15.14 9.66 6.08
C GLY A 213 -16.40 10.26 5.46
N LYS A 214 -17.41 10.57 6.28
CA LYS A 214 -18.66 11.21 5.85
C LYS A 214 -18.43 12.59 5.22
N ARG A 215 -17.52 13.38 5.81
CA ARG A 215 -17.13 14.70 5.27
C ARG A 215 -16.59 14.56 3.86
N ARG A 216 -15.66 13.62 3.64
CA ARG A 216 -15.05 13.37 2.33
C ARG A 216 -16.04 12.90 1.28
N GLU A 217 -17.01 12.07 1.66
CA GLU A 217 -18.09 11.63 0.76
C GLU A 217 -18.91 12.84 0.27
N ILE A 218 -19.34 13.70 1.20
CA ILE A 218 -20.08 14.92 0.86
C ILE A 218 -19.23 15.90 0.04
N GLU A 219 -17.98 16.13 0.44
CA GLU A 219 -17.04 16.99 -0.30
C GLU A 219 -16.82 16.47 -1.74
N GLY A 220 -16.74 15.15 -1.92
CA GLY A 220 -16.63 14.50 -3.22
C GLY A 220 -17.88 14.68 -4.09
N GLU A 221 -19.08 14.50 -3.53
CA GLU A 221 -20.33 14.80 -4.22
C GLU A 221 -20.40 16.27 -4.66
N MET A 222 -20.08 17.19 -3.73
CA MET A 222 -20.08 18.62 -3.99
C MET A 222 -19.05 19.02 -5.06
N ALA A 223 -17.89 18.36 -5.11
CA ALA A 223 -16.90 18.57 -6.15
C ALA A 223 -17.42 18.13 -7.53
N GLY A 224 -18.13 16.99 -7.62
CA GLY A 224 -18.73 16.51 -8.87
C GLY A 224 -19.83 17.42 -9.45
N MET A 225 -20.40 18.29 -8.63
CA MET A 225 -21.43 19.27 -9.01
C MET A 225 -20.87 20.58 -9.56
N LYS A 226 -19.54 20.77 -9.58
CA LYS A 226 -18.90 21.97 -10.13
C LYS A 226 -18.48 21.77 -11.59
N ASP A 227 -18.51 22.85 -12.36
CA ASP A 227 -17.94 22.93 -13.71
C ASP A 227 -16.41 23.09 -13.67
N GLU A 228 -15.77 23.10 -14.84
CA GLU A 228 -14.31 23.25 -14.97
C GLU A 228 -13.81 24.60 -14.45
N GLU A 229 -14.68 25.62 -14.38
CA GLU A 229 -14.39 26.92 -13.78
C GLU A 229 -14.69 26.98 -12.27
N GLY A 230 -15.13 25.87 -11.66
CA GLY A 230 -15.42 25.76 -10.23
C GLY A 230 -16.79 26.32 -9.80
N ARG A 231 -17.66 26.70 -10.74
CA ARG A 231 -19.03 27.15 -10.46
C ARG A 231 -19.96 25.95 -10.34
N VAL A 232 -21.01 26.06 -9.53
CA VAL A 232 -22.00 24.99 -9.41
C VAL A 232 -22.78 24.89 -10.73
N LYS A 233 -22.95 23.67 -11.24
CA LYS A 233 -23.71 23.38 -12.46
C LYS A 233 -25.16 23.84 -12.30
N ALA A 234 -25.73 24.40 -13.37
CA ALA A 234 -27.11 24.86 -13.38
C ALA A 234 -28.08 23.72 -13.04
N GLY A 235 -28.94 23.94 -12.05
CA GLY A 235 -29.89 22.94 -11.53
C GLY A 235 -29.40 22.13 -10.33
N GLU A 236 -28.10 22.20 -9.99
CA GLU A 236 -27.53 21.50 -8.82
C GLU A 236 -27.43 22.43 -7.59
N GLU A 237 -27.81 23.71 -7.68
CA GLU A 237 -27.58 24.71 -6.63
C GLU A 237 -28.28 24.37 -5.31
N GLU A 238 -29.52 23.89 -5.38
CA GLU A 238 -30.28 23.50 -4.19
C GLU A 238 -29.66 22.27 -3.51
N ARG A 239 -29.26 21.27 -4.29
CA ARG A 239 -28.61 20.06 -3.78
C ARG A 239 -27.25 20.39 -3.17
N PHE A 240 -26.46 21.23 -3.84
CA PHE A 240 -25.17 21.71 -3.37
C PHE A 240 -25.31 22.45 -2.03
N ARG A 241 -26.31 23.33 -1.89
CA ARG A 241 -26.61 24.01 -0.63
C ARG A 241 -26.99 23.02 0.47
N GLY A 242 -27.88 22.06 0.19
CA GLY A 242 -28.30 21.04 1.16
C GLY A 242 -27.15 20.14 1.62
N LEU A 243 -26.23 19.79 0.73
CA LEU A 243 -25.00 19.08 1.10
C LEU A 243 -24.08 19.95 1.97
N GLY A 244 -23.94 21.24 1.65
CA GLY A 244 -23.22 22.20 2.49
C GLY A 244 -23.77 22.29 3.91
N GLU A 245 -25.10 22.31 4.07
CA GLU A 245 -25.75 22.31 5.38
C GLU A 245 -25.49 21.02 6.18
N ARG A 246 -25.43 19.86 5.50
CA ARG A 246 -25.06 18.57 6.11
C ARG A 246 -23.58 18.47 6.45
N LEU A 247 -22.72 19.18 5.71
CA LEU A 247 -21.27 19.18 5.88
C LEU A 247 -20.84 19.92 7.15
N GLN A 248 -21.49 21.06 7.43
CA GLN A 248 -21.16 21.92 8.57
C GLN A 248 -21.08 21.20 9.93
N PRO A 249 -22.09 20.42 10.37
CA PRO A 249 -22.02 19.73 11.67
C PRO A 249 -20.92 18.65 11.72
N LEU A 250 -20.55 18.05 10.59
CA LEU A 250 -19.45 17.08 10.54
C LEU A 250 -18.11 17.79 10.79
N ILE A 251 -17.88 18.92 10.12
CA ILE A 251 -16.69 19.75 10.31
C ILE A 251 -16.60 20.20 11.77
N GLN A 252 -17.70 20.74 12.31
CA GLN A 252 -17.73 21.19 13.70
C GLN A 252 -17.43 20.06 14.69
N GLY A 253 -18.01 18.87 14.48
CA GLY A 253 -17.72 17.69 15.30
C GLY A 253 -16.26 17.27 15.23
N MET A 254 -15.64 17.34 14.05
CA MET A 254 -14.21 17.04 13.90
C MET A 254 -13.31 18.05 14.62
N GLU A 255 -13.60 19.35 14.52
CA GLU A 255 -12.82 20.39 15.22
C GLU A 255 -12.94 20.24 16.75
N GLN A 256 -14.14 19.94 17.27
CA GLN A 256 -14.32 19.67 18.70
C GLN A 256 -13.49 18.49 19.21
N ILE A 257 -13.30 17.45 18.39
CA ILE A 257 -12.47 16.31 18.77
C ILE A 257 -11.00 16.69 18.72
N LYS A 258 -10.56 17.41 17.67
CA LYS A 258 -9.18 17.88 17.54
C LYS A 258 -8.76 18.78 18.69
N ASP A 259 -9.60 19.72 19.09
CA ASP A 259 -9.32 20.65 20.19
C ASP A 259 -8.99 19.90 21.48
N LYS A 260 -9.66 18.77 21.73
CA LYS A 260 -9.43 17.92 22.89
C LYS A 260 -8.36 16.86 22.69
N ALA A 261 -7.93 16.64 21.45
CA ALA A 261 -7.02 15.53 21.12
C ALA A 261 -5.57 15.83 21.49
N MET A 262 -5.21 17.10 21.65
CA MET A 262 -3.88 17.52 22.08
C MET A 262 -3.74 17.69 23.60
N ASP A 263 -4.86 17.64 24.34
CA ASP A 263 -4.86 17.77 25.79
C ASP A 263 -4.58 16.40 26.43
N ILE A 264 -3.42 16.31 27.07
CA ILE A 264 -3.03 15.18 27.92
C ILE A 264 -3.24 15.66 29.36
N GLU A 265 -4.40 15.37 29.96
CA GLU A 265 -4.53 15.36 31.43
C GLU A 265 -4.21 13.97 31.98
#